data_AF-A0A2W6DMM0-F1
#
_entry.id   AF-A0A2W6DMM0-F1
#
_cell.length_a   1.000
_cell.length_b   1.000
_cell.length_c   1.000
_cell.angle_alpha   90.00
_cell.angle_beta   90.00
_cell.angle_gamma   90.00
#
_symmetry.space_group_name_H-M   'P 1'
#
loop_
_entity.id
_entity.type
_entity.pdbx_description
1 polymer ?
#
loop_
_entity_poly.entity_id
_entity_poly.type
_entity_poly.pdbx_seq_one_letter_code
_entity_poly.pdbx_strand_id
1 'polypeptide(L)'
;MTATREGTDTADVFDEQTRQRAQEIIARYPRSRSALLPMLHLVQSVEGYVSQAGMAFCAQQLGITTAEVSAVVTFYTMYKRQPAGEHLVSVCTNTLCAALGGDEIYARLRKQLGVGHEETAGRPGSTGSITLEHAECLAACDLAPVLQVNYEFYDNQTPESAVALVDALRRGDRPPPTRGAPLTDWRSTELQLAGFFGEAQELRDAVDAPSAAPETLAGNQLAQDNGWQAPAMPDQAPPLPTVPEKK
;
A
#
# COMPACT_ATOMS: atom_id res chain seq x y z
N MET A 1 -13.59 36.65 -28.40
CA MET A 1 -12.18 36.54 -27.98
C MET A 1 -12.08 35.34 -27.05
N THR A 2 -11.99 34.17 -27.66
CA THR A 2 -11.86 32.88 -26.98
C THR A 2 -10.37 32.60 -26.89
N ALA A 3 -9.78 32.83 -25.72
CA ALA A 3 -8.40 32.47 -25.47
C ALA A 3 -8.30 30.95 -25.39
N THR A 4 -7.88 30.34 -26.49
CA THR A 4 -7.25 29.02 -26.51
C THR A 4 -6.08 29.05 -25.53
N ARG A 5 -6.16 28.28 -24.45
CA ARG A 5 -4.99 28.01 -23.59
C ARG A 5 -4.08 27.09 -24.41
N GLU A 6 -3.05 27.69 -24.98
CA GLU A 6 -1.91 27.01 -25.58
C GLU A 6 -1.33 26.02 -24.58
N GLY A 7 -1.11 24.79 -25.05
CA GLY A 7 -0.53 23.71 -24.27
C GLY A 7 0.85 24.12 -23.78
N THR A 8 1.01 24.14 -22.47
CA THR A 8 2.34 24.10 -21.83
C THR A 8 3.06 22.85 -22.33
N ASP A 9 4.18 23.09 -22.99
CA ASP A 9 5.21 22.13 -23.37
C ASP A 9 5.56 21.28 -22.14
N THR A 10 5.02 20.07 -22.08
CA THR A 10 5.23 19.12 -20.99
C THR A 10 6.41 18.27 -21.40
N ALA A 11 7.56 18.48 -20.75
CA ALA A 11 8.59 17.46 -20.72
C ALA A 11 7.91 16.12 -20.41
N ASP A 12 8.15 15.10 -21.23
CA ASP A 12 7.53 13.79 -21.10
C ASP A 12 7.85 13.23 -19.71
N VAL A 13 6.87 13.29 -18.80
CA VAL A 13 7.03 12.88 -17.39
C VAL A 13 7.44 11.41 -17.29
N PHE A 14 7.11 10.62 -18.31
CA PHE A 14 7.47 9.21 -18.44
C PHE A 14 8.60 9.05 -19.45
N ASP A 15 9.81 9.21 -18.96
CA ASP A 15 11.05 9.10 -19.73
C ASP A 15 11.28 7.69 -20.32
N GLU A 16 12.36 7.55 -21.07
CA GLU A 16 12.74 6.29 -21.72
C GLU A 16 12.97 5.16 -20.70
N GLN A 17 13.54 5.47 -19.53
CA GLN A 17 13.73 4.46 -18.47
C GLN A 17 12.37 3.94 -17.98
N THR A 18 11.40 4.84 -17.79
CA THR A 18 10.04 4.47 -17.38
C THR A 18 9.34 3.63 -18.46
N ARG A 19 9.54 3.96 -19.75
CA ARG A 19 9.01 3.18 -20.88
C ARG A 19 9.62 1.79 -20.95
N GLN A 20 10.92 1.65 -20.70
CA GLN A 20 11.59 0.34 -20.62
C GLN A 20 11.03 -0.51 -19.48
N ARG A 21 10.90 0.08 -18.29
CA ARG A 21 10.25 -0.57 -17.13
C ARG A 21 8.82 -1.01 -17.44
N ALA A 22 8.04 -0.18 -18.14
CA ALA A 22 6.70 -0.54 -18.57
C ALA A 22 6.70 -1.80 -19.47
N GLN A 23 7.63 -1.87 -20.44
CA GLN A 23 7.78 -3.03 -21.32
C GLN A 23 8.20 -4.29 -20.54
N GLU A 24 9.09 -4.15 -19.55
CA GLU A 24 9.47 -5.25 -18.66
C GLU A 24 8.28 -5.77 -17.85
N ILE A 25 7.44 -4.89 -17.31
CA ILE A 25 6.21 -5.30 -16.61
C ILE A 25 5.29 -6.05 -17.58
N ILE A 26 5.05 -5.50 -18.77
CA ILE A 26 4.16 -6.11 -19.78
C ILE A 26 4.64 -7.52 -20.15
N ALA A 27 5.95 -7.71 -20.31
CA ALA A 27 6.55 -8.99 -20.67
C ALA A 27 6.35 -10.10 -19.62
N ARG A 28 6.01 -9.75 -18.37
CA ARG A 28 5.70 -10.73 -17.29
C ARG A 28 4.36 -11.44 -17.50
N TYR A 29 3.51 -10.94 -18.39
CA TYR A 29 2.14 -11.44 -18.56
C TYR A 29 1.87 -11.95 -19.99
N PRO A 30 1.09 -13.03 -20.15
CA PRO A 30 0.69 -13.51 -21.47
C PRO A 30 -0.30 -12.58 -22.18
N ARG A 31 -0.95 -11.68 -21.44
CA ARG A 31 -1.90 -10.67 -21.96
C ARG A 31 -1.49 -9.30 -21.40
N SER A 32 -1.28 -8.32 -22.28
CA SER A 32 -0.81 -6.97 -21.88
C SER A 32 -1.69 -6.34 -20.81
N ARG A 33 -3.02 -6.42 -20.95
CA ARG A 33 -3.98 -5.86 -19.99
C ARG A 33 -3.76 -6.31 -18.54
N SER A 34 -3.21 -7.51 -18.31
CA SER A 34 -2.92 -8.02 -16.96
C SER A 34 -1.81 -7.24 -16.25
N ALA A 35 -1.00 -6.48 -16.98
CA ALA A 35 0.04 -5.62 -16.43
C ALA A 35 -0.49 -4.30 -15.83
N LEU A 36 -1.79 -4.00 -15.92
CA LEU A 36 -2.32 -2.69 -15.52
C LEU A 36 -2.04 -2.34 -14.04
N LEU A 37 -2.17 -3.29 -13.12
CA LEU A 37 -1.99 -3.04 -11.70
C LEU A 37 -0.55 -2.62 -11.36
N PRO A 38 0.50 -3.40 -11.73
CA PRO A 38 1.89 -2.97 -11.52
C PRO A 38 2.27 -1.74 -12.36
N MET A 39 1.66 -1.53 -13.53
CA MET A 39 1.85 -0.30 -14.31
C MET A 39 1.37 0.96 -13.57
N LEU A 40 0.26 0.86 -12.82
CA LEU A 40 -0.23 1.97 -12.02
C LEU A 40 0.72 2.27 -10.85
N HIS A 41 1.30 1.26 -10.21
CA HIS A 41 2.37 1.46 -9.23
C HIS A 41 3.60 2.14 -9.85
N LEU A 42 4.00 1.74 -11.07
CA LEU A 42 5.08 2.42 -11.79
C LEU A 42 4.78 3.90 -12.02
N VAL A 43 3.55 4.25 -12.40
CA VAL A 43 3.12 5.66 -12.53
C VAL A 43 3.24 6.40 -11.19
N GLN A 44 2.77 5.81 -10.09
CA GLN A 44 2.88 6.42 -8.77
C GLN A 44 4.34 6.58 -8.32
N SER A 45 5.25 5.69 -8.73
CA SER A 45 6.67 5.85 -8.42
C SER A 45 7.30 7.09 -9.07
N VAL A 46 6.75 7.54 -10.20
CA VAL A 46 7.25 8.72 -10.93
C VAL A 46 6.58 9.99 -10.43
N GLU A 47 5.25 9.98 -10.31
CA GLU A 47 4.47 11.19 -10.02
C GLU A 47 4.11 11.33 -8.53
N GLY A 48 4.14 10.24 -7.75
CA GLY A 48 3.64 10.15 -6.38
C GLY A 48 2.14 9.85 -6.28
N TYR A 49 1.44 9.75 -7.40
CA TYR A 49 0.01 9.48 -7.53
C TYR A 49 -0.33 9.13 -8.98
N VAL A 50 -1.54 8.67 -9.27
CA VAL A 50 -2.01 8.38 -10.63
C VAL A 50 -2.68 9.62 -11.23
N SER A 51 -1.93 10.35 -12.06
CA SER A 51 -2.45 11.51 -12.79
C SER A 51 -3.26 11.10 -14.03
N GLN A 52 -3.91 12.08 -14.69
CA GLN A 52 -4.54 11.86 -16.00
C GLN A 52 -3.52 11.48 -17.07
N ALA A 53 -2.31 12.04 -17.01
CA ALA A 53 -1.22 11.68 -17.91
C ALA A 53 -0.75 10.25 -17.66
N GLY A 54 -0.65 9.83 -16.39
CA GLY A 54 -0.35 8.46 -16.00
C GLY A 54 -1.39 7.44 -16.48
N MET A 55 -2.67 7.77 -16.37
CA MET A 55 -3.73 6.92 -16.93
C MET A 55 -3.65 6.81 -18.46
N ALA A 56 -3.36 7.92 -19.16
CA ALA A 56 -3.17 7.93 -20.60
C ALA A 56 -1.93 7.12 -21.02
N PHE A 57 -0.84 7.22 -20.27
CA PHE A 57 0.38 6.43 -20.45
C PHE A 57 0.07 4.93 -20.36
N CYS A 58 -0.58 4.48 -19.28
CA CYS A 58 -0.97 3.07 -19.12
C CYS A 58 -1.89 2.60 -20.25
N ALA A 59 -2.90 3.40 -20.62
CA ALA A 59 -3.82 3.08 -21.71
C ALA A 59 -3.07 2.86 -23.04
N GLN A 60 -2.13 3.75 -23.36
CA GLN A 60 -1.30 3.65 -24.57
C GLN A 60 -0.39 2.42 -24.55
N GLN A 61 0.33 2.18 -23.44
CA GLN A 61 1.27 1.05 -23.34
C GLN A 61 0.56 -0.31 -23.44
N LEU A 62 -0.67 -0.40 -22.94
CA LEU A 62 -1.41 -1.67 -22.85
C LEU A 62 -2.38 -1.89 -24.01
N GLY A 63 -2.66 -0.86 -24.82
CA GLY A 63 -3.64 -0.92 -25.90
C GLY A 63 -5.09 -1.01 -25.40
N ILE A 64 -5.39 -0.34 -24.28
CA ILE A 64 -6.73 -0.28 -23.68
C ILE A 64 -7.21 1.18 -23.59
N THR A 65 -8.47 1.40 -23.21
CA THR A 65 -9.02 2.75 -23.08
C THR A 65 -8.65 3.41 -21.75
N THR A 66 -8.56 4.74 -21.73
CA THR A 66 -8.41 5.49 -20.47
C THR A 66 -9.59 5.30 -19.52
N ALA A 67 -10.79 5.00 -20.05
CA ALA A 67 -11.96 4.67 -19.24
C ALA A 67 -11.78 3.36 -18.47
N GLU A 68 -11.21 2.33 -19.11
CA GLU A 68 -10.88 1.07 -18.44
C GLU A 68 -9.83 1.26 -17.35
N VAL A 69 -8.80 2.08 -17.62
CA VAL A 69 -7.79 2.44 -16.61
C VAL A 69 -8.43 3.18 -15.44
N SER A 70 -9.24 4.20 -15.72
CA SER A 70 -9.94 5.00 -14.71
C SER A 70 -10.83 4.13 -13.82
N ALA A 71 -11.55 3.17 -14.38
CA ALA A 71 -12.36 2.23 -13.61
C ALA A 71 -11.52 1.47 -12.57
N VAL A 72 -10.34 0.98 -12.96
CA VAL A 72 -9.41 0.27 -12.04
C VAL A 72 -8.83 1.21 -10.99
N VAL A 73 -8.40 2.40 -11.38
CA VAL A 73 -7.85 3.42 -10.47
C VAL A 73 -8.88 3.86 -9.43
N THR A 74 -10.16 3.95 -9.79
CA THR A 74 -11.23 4.29 -8.83
C THR A 74 -11.69 3.11 -7.98
N PHE A 75 -11.38 1.88 -8.40
CA PHE A 75 -11.81 0.67 -7.70
C PHE A 75 -10.85 0.29 -6.57
N TYR A 76 -9.53 0.37 -6.82
CA TYR A 76 -8.52 0.04 -5.82
C TYR A 76 -8.02 1.27 -5.09
N THR A 77 -8.13 1.29 -3.77
CA THR A 77 -7.75 2.40 -2.89
C THR A 77 -6.24 2.66 -2.83
N MET A 78 -5.40 1.69 -3.24
CA MET A 78 -3.95 1.85 -3.30
C MET A 78 -3.50 2.85 -4.37
N TYR A 79 -4.32 3.08 -5.40
CA TYR A 79 -4.03 4.05 -6.45
C TYR A 79 -4.53 5.43 -6.05
N LYS A 80 -3.61 6.23 -5.50
CA LYS A 80 -3.83 7.60 -5.08
C LYS A 80 -4.15 8.47 -6.27
N ARG A 81 -5.27 9.16 -6.21
CA ARG A 81 -5.74 10.06 -7.28
C ARG A 81 -5.37 11.52 -7.03
N GLN A 82 -4.72 11.79 -5.89
CA GLN A 82 -4.22 13.10 -5.48
C GLN A 82 -2.74 12.97 -5.08
N PRO A 83 -1.94 14.05 -5.21
CA PRO A 83 -0.53 14.04 -4.82
C PRO A 83 -0.32 13.62 -3.36
N ALA A 84 0.39 12.50 -3.15
CA ALA A 84 0.72 11.99 -1.84
C ALA A 84 1.99 12.64 -1.25
N GLY A 85 2.14 12.53 0.07
CA GLY A 85 3.34 12.90 0.81
C GLY A 85 4.52 11.96 0.55
N GLU A 86 5.62 12.18 1.24
CA GLU A 86 6.73 11.21 1.31
C GLU A 86 6.30 9.93 2.04
N HIS A 87 5.37 10.07 2.99
CA HIS A 87 4.84 8.97 3.77
C HIS A 87 3.31 8.94 3.71
N LEU A 88 2.75 7.81 3.28
CA LEU A 88 1.37 7.42 3.49
C LEU A 88 1.25 6.75 4.86
N VAL A 89 0.53 7.37 5.79
CA VAL A 89 0.28 6.83 7.13
C VAL A 89 -1.16 6.33 7.20
N SER A 90 -1.31 5.01 7.19
CA SER A 90 -2.60 4.32 7.22
C SER A 90 -2.89 3.81 8.63
N VAL A 91 -3.98 4.29 9.22
CA VAL A 91 -4.41 3.88 10.58
C VAL A 91 -5.59 2.93 10.47
N CYS A 92 -5.44 1.70 10.96
CA CYS A 92 -6.55 0.75 11.02
C CYS A 92 -7.56 1.20 12.08
N THR A 93 -8.80 1.38 11.66
CA THR A 93 -9.94 1.71 12.53
C THR A 93 -11.06 0.69 12.43
N ASN A 94 -10.78 -0.49 11.88
CA ASN A 94 -11.72 -1.60 11.89
C ASN A 94 -11.85 -2.19 13.31
N THR A 95 -12.88 -3.01 13.53
CA THR A 95 -13.47 -3.33 14.85
C THR A 95 -12.47 -3.56 15.98
N LEU A 96 -11.47 -4.42 15.80
CA LEU A 96 -10.53 -4.72 16.88
C LEU A 96 -9.55 -3.57 17.14
N CYS A 97 -9.00 -2.94 16.09
CA CYS A 97 -8.13 -1.79 16.27
C CYS A 97 -8.89 -0.62 16.87
N ALA A 98 -10.12 -0.34 16.41
CA ALA A 98 -10.98 0.70 17.01
C ALA A 98 -11.22 0.45 18.51
N ALA A 99 -11.56 -0.77 18.90
CA ALA A 99 -11.77 -1.14 20.30
C ALA A 99 -10.52 -0.96 21.17
N LEU A 100 -9.33 -1.08 20.58
CA LEU A 100 -8.04 -0.97 21.27
C LEU A 100 -7.38 0.42 21.15
N GLY A 101 -8.04 1.40 20.51
CA GLY A 101 -7.56 2.79 20.45
C GLY A 101 -7.22 3.33 19.05
N GLY A 102 -7.47 2.57 17.98
CA GLY A 102 -7.26 3.00 16.58
C GLY A 102 -8.02 4.27 16.21
N ASP A 103 -9.28 4.40 16.65
CA ASP A 103 -10.08 5.61 16.42
C ASP A 103 -9.48 6.84 17.13
N GLU A 104 -8.95 6.64 18.34
CA GLU A 104 -8.27 7.70 19.07
C GLU A 104 -6.97 8.11 18.38
N ILE A 105 -6.16 7.13 17.94
CA ILE A 105 -4.95 7.38 17.16
C ILE A 105 -5.27 8.23 15.93
N TYR A 106 -6.23 7.79 15.11
CA TYR A 106 -6.61 8.51 13.90
C TYR A 106 -7.08 9.94 14.21
N ALA A 107 -7.94 10.12 15.22
CA ALA A 107 -8.44 11.43 15.61
C ALA A 107 -7.34 12.39 16.09
N ARG A 108 -6.34 11.87 16.84
CA ARG A 108 -5.18 12.65 17.32
C ARG A 108 -4.31 13.08 16.16
N LEU A 109 -3.93 12.15 15.27
CA LEU A 109 -3.12 12.43 14.09
C LEU A 109 -3.80 13.41 13.15
N ARG A 110 -5.10 13.21 12.87
CA ARG A 110 -5.92 14.12 12.07
C ARG A 110 -5.89 15.55 12.63
N LYS A 111 -6.08 15.71 13.95
CA LYS A 111 -6.06 17.02 14.61
C LYS A 111 -4.67 17.67 14.55
N GLN A 112 -3.61 16.90 14.78
CA GLN A 112 -2.23 17.39 14.80
C GLN A 112 -1.74 17.80 13.43
N LEU A 113 -2.06 17.03 12.40
CA LEU A 113 -1.65 17.28 11.02
C LEU A 113 -2.55 18.31 10.32
N GLY A 114 -3.78 18.49 10.80
CA GLY A 114 -4.75 19.42 10.21
C GLY A 114 -5.35 18.93 8.88
N VAL A 115 -5.32 17.62 8.63
CA VAL A 115 -5.75 16.97 7.38
C VAL A 115 -6.70 15.81 7.69
N GLY A 116 -7.59 15.50 6.75
CA GLY A 116 -8.52 14.36 6.78
C GLY A 116 -7.99 13.09 6.11
N HIS A 117 -8.92 12.18 5.77
CA HIS A 117 -8.62 10.95 5.04
C HIS A 117 -8.18 11.29 3.60
N GLU A 118 -7.06 10.72 3.17
CA GLU A 118 -6.41 10.94 1.87
C GLU A 118 -6.01 12.39 1.58
N GLU A 119 -5.82 13.19 2.63
CA GLU A 119 -5.28 14.54 2.53
C GLU A 119 -3.80 14.57 3.00
N THR A 120 -3.03 15.50 2.44
CA THR A 120 -1.58 15.59 2.63
C THR A 120 -1.19 16.82 3.44
N ALA A 121 -0.49 16.62 4.55
CA ALA A 121 0.14 17.66 5.36
C ALA A 121 1.57 17.93 4.86
N GLY A 122 1.89 19.21 4.65
CA GLY A 122 3.14 19.63 4.01
C GLY A 122 3.03 19.70 2.47
N ARG A 123 4.16 19.89 1.78
CA ARG A 123 4.19 19.86 0.31
C ARG A 123 4.26 18.39 -0.15
N PRO A 124 3.35 17.90 -1.01
CA PRO A 124 3.41 16.54 -1.52
C PRO A 124 4.80 16.16 -2.05
N GLY A 125 5.28 14.98 -1.64
CA GLY A 125 6.61 14.44 -1.96
C GLY A 125 7.81 15.19 -1.34
N SER A 126 7.61 16.24 -0.52
CA SER A 126 8.73 16.85 0.22
C SER A 126 9.07 16.03 1.46
N THR A 127 10.31 16.12 1.94
CA THR A 127 10.76 15.43 3.15
C THR A 127 9.79 15.65 4.32
N GLY A 128 9.35 14.56 4.94
CA GLY A 128 8.45 14.55 6.09
C GLY A 128 7.00 14.97 5.80
N SER A 129 6.60 15.10 4.52
CA SER A 129 5.19 15.29 4.18
C SER A 129 4.40 14.00 4.38
N ILE A 130 3.20 14.13 4.96
CA ILE A 130 2.39 12.99 5.40
C ILE A 130 1.04 13.02 4.68
N THR A 131 0.67 11.93 4.00
CA THR A 131 -0.72 11.65 3.64
C THR A 131 -1.34 10.78 4.71
N LEU A 132 -2.46 11.21 5.30
CA LEU A 132 -3.14 10.45 6.35
C LEU A 132 -4.29 9.64 5.76
N GLU A 133 -4.34 8.35 6.06
CA GLU A 133 -5.39 7.45 5.59
C GLU A 133 -6.09 6.81 6.79
N HIS A 134 -7.40 7.03 6.87
CA HIS A 134 -8.31 6.16 7.61
C HIS A 134 -8.45 4.82 6.88
N ALA A 135 -7.75 3.80 7.35
CA ALA A 135 -7.68 2.51 6.69
C ALA A 135 -8.68 1.52 7.30
N GLU A 136 -9.16 0.63 6.44
CA GLU A 136 -9.90 -0.55 6.86
C GLU A 136 -8.96 -1.60 7.49
N CYS A 137 -9.43 -2.84 7.63
CA CYS A 137 -8.63 -3.92 8.21
C CYS A 137 -7.30 -4.13 7.48
N LEU A 138 -6.19 -3.98 8.22
CA LEU A 138 -4.82 -4.25 7.74
C LEU A 138 -4.35 -5.69 8.00
N ALA A 139 -5.27 -6.58 8.39
CA ALA A 139 -5.05 -8.02 8.59
C ALA A 139 -3.96 -8.41 9.61
N ALA A 140 -3.67 -7.56 10.59
CA ALA A 140 -2.72 -7.80 11.69
C ALA A 140 -3.39 -7.63 13.07
N CYS A 141 -4.57 -8.25 13.22
CA CYS A 141 -5.44 -8.10 14.39
C CYS A 141 -4.81 -8.62 15.69
N ASP A 142 -3.94 -9.62 15.60
CA ASP A 142 -3.15 -10.17 16.71
C ASP A 142 -2.16 -9.16 17.32
N LEU A 143 -1.92 -8.04 16.62
CA LEU A 143 -0.98 -6.98 17.00
C LEU A 143 -1.64 -5.59 17.07
N ALA A 144 -2.98 -5.56 17.19
CA ALA A 144 -3.75 -4.32 17.23
C ALA A 144 -3.44 -3.45 18.47
N PRO A 145 -3.50 -2.11 18.36
CA PRO A 145 -3.75 -1.31 17.16
C PRO A 145 -2.58 -1.28 16.17
N VAL A 146 -2.89 -1.33 14.87
CA VAL A 146 -1.88 -1.37 13.79
C VAL A 146 -1.94 -0.13 12.91
N LEU A 147 -0.76 0.39 12.59
CA LEU A 147 -0.55 1.40 11.57
C LEU A 147 0.32 0.82 10.46
N GLN A 148 0.15 1.33 9.25
CA GLN A 148 1.12 1.18 8.18
C GLN A 148 1.72 2.53 7.81
N VAL A 149 3.01 2.53 7.51
CA VAL A 149 3.68 3.68 6.86
C VAL A 149 4.28 3.17 5.57
N ASN A 150 3.81 3.67 4.42
CA ASN A 150 4.22 3.18 3.10
C ASN A 150 4.14 1.64 3.02
N TYR A 151 3.02 1.06 3.50
CA TYR A 151 2.74 -0.38 3.57
C TYR A 151 3.61 -1.22 4.52
N GLU A 152 4.55 -0.61 5.25
CA GLU A 152 5.31 -1.29 6.30
C GLU A 152 4.59 -1.24 7.65
N PHE A 153 4.68 -2.31 8.44
CA PHE A 153 3.87 -2.48 9.65
C PHE A 153 4.49 -1.85 10.90
N TYR A 154 3.67 -1.06 11.60
CA TYR A 154 3.93 -0.53 12.92
C TYR A 154 2.85 -1.09 13.85
N ASP A 155 3.22 -2.13 14.56
CA ASP A 155 2.35 -2.95 15.37
C ASP A 155 2.25 -2.41 16.81
N ASN A 156 1.26 -2.88 17.57
CA ASN A 156 1.07 -2.58 19.00
C ASN A 156 1.10 -1.07 19.34
N GLN A 157 0.52 -0.24 18.47
CA GLN A 157 0.59 1.22 18.60
C GLN A 157 -0.37 1.73 19.67
N THR A 158 0.10 2.71 20.44
CA THR A 158 -0.73 3.55 21.31
C THR A 158 -0.92 4.93 20.68
N PRO A 159 -1.89 5.74 21.14
CA PRO A 159 -2.01 7.15 20.74
C PRO A 159 -0.70 7.92 20.83
N GLU A 160 0.09 7.69 21.89
CA GLU A 160 1.36 8.37 22.12
C GLU A 160 2.45 7.87 21.17
N SER A 161 2.57 6.56 20.97
CA SER A 161 3.60 6.01 20.08
C SER A 161 3.32 6.37 18.62
N ALA A 162 2.05 6.39 18.21
CA ALA A 162 1.66 6.78 16.86
C ALA A 162 1.96 8.26 16.58
N VAL A 163 1.71 9.14 17.55
CA VAL A 163 2.10 10.57 17.45
C VAL A 163 3.61 10.71 17.37
N ALA A 164 4.36 10.00 18.21
CA ALA A 164 5.82 10.04 18.20
C ALA A 164 6.41 9.54 16.87
N LEU A 165 5.84 8.47 16.30
CA LEU A 165 6.19 7.95 14.98
C LEU A 165 5.98 9.02 13.91
N VAL A 166 4.79 9.62 13.85
CA VAL A 166 4.48 10.66 12.83
C VAL A 166 5.36 11.90 13.00
N ASP A 167 5.65 12.33 14.23
CA ASP A 167 6.56 13.45 14.45
C ASP A 167 8.00 13.13 14.04
N ALA A 168 8.44 11.88 14.16
CA ALA A 168 9.73 11.43 13.64
C ALA A 168 9.78 11.51 12.11
N LEU A 169 8.77 10.97 11.44
CA LEU A 169 8.63 11.06 9.98
C LEU A 169 8.66 12.53 9.51
N ARG A 170 7.96 13.43 10.20
CA ARG A 170 7.94 14.87 9.87
C ARG A 170 9.29 15.57 10.00
N ARG A 171 10.20 15.04 10.83
CA ARG A 171 11.59 15.53 10.92
C ARG A 171 12.51 14.95 9.85
N GLY A 172 12.01 14.00 9.04
CA GLY A 172 12.79 13.25 8.07
C GLY A 172 13.45 11.99 8.64
N ASP A 173 13.15 11.64 9.90
CA ASP A 173 13.59 10.37 10.47
C ASP A 173 12.82 9.21 9.81
N ARG A 174 13.44 8.03 9.71
CA ARG A 174 12.79 6.79 9.22
C ARG A 174 12.87 5.70 10.29
N PRO A 175 12.00 5.74 11.31
CA PRO A 175 11.99 4.70 12.34
C PRO A 175 11.76 3.33 11.70
N PRO A 176 12.51 2.28 12.09
CA PRO A 176 12.33 0.96 11.52
C PRO A 176 10.92 0.43 11.81
N PRO A 177 10.28 -0.26 10.85
CA PRO A 177 9.00 -0.91 11.10
C PRO A 177 9.16 -2.07 12.08
N THR A 178 8.06 -2.45 12.71
CA THR A 178 8.05 -3.62 13.60
C THR A 178 8.19 -4.92 12.81
N ARG A 179 7.56 -4.95 11.62
CA ARG A 179 7.62 -6.05 10.65
C ARG A 179 7.58 -5.50 9.23
N GLY A 180 8.22 -6.21 8.32
CA GLY A 180 8.36 -5.81 6.93
C GLY A 180 9.67 -5.09 6.62
N ALA A 181 9.83 -4.66 5.37
CA ALA A 181 11.09 -4.17 4.82
C ALA A 181 11.50 -2.81 5.44
N PRO A 182 12.78 -2.42 5.37
CA PRO A 182 13.22 -1.11 5.83
C PRO A 182 12.39 0.03 5.22
N LEU A 183 11.90 0.95 6.06
CA LEU A 183 11.05 2.06 5.60
C LEU A 183 11.79 2.93 4.57
N THR A 184 11.16 3.13 3.42
CA THR A 184 11.58 4.05 2.37
C THR A 184 10.50 5.09 2.07
N ASP A 185 10.75 6.00 1.12
CA ASP A 185 9.76 6.98 0.68
C ASP A 185 8.66 6.36 -0.19
N TRP A 186 7.54 7.07 -0.33
CA TRP A 186 6.36 6.63 -1.06
C TRP A 186 6.68 6.24 -2.51
N ARG A 187 7.48 7.03 -3.22
CA ARG A 187 7.80 6.76 -4.63
C ARG A 187 8.68 5.51 -4.78
N SER A 188 9.65 5.34 -3.88
CA SER A 188 10.48 4.14 -3.84
C SER A 188 9.66 2.88 -3.52
N THR A 189 8.71 2.98 -2.58
CA THR A 189 7.77 1.89 -2.24
C THR A 189 6.94 1.49 -3.46
N GLU A 190 6.39 2.47 -4.17
CA GLU A 190 5.61 2.25 -5.38
C GLU A 190 6.44 1.61 -6.51
N LEU A 191 7.72 1.96 -6.62
CA LEU A 191 8.63 1.32 -7.57
C LEU A 191 8.85 -0.17 -7.23
N GLN A 192 9.00 -0.49 -5.94
CA GLN A 192 9.10 -1.87 -5.47
C GLN A 192 7.82 -2.66 -5.72
N LEU A 193 6.64 -2.06 -5.51
CA LEU A 193 5.35 -2.68 -5.82
C LEU A 193 5.11 -2.89 -7.33
N ALA A 194 5.72 -2.07 -8.18
CA ALA A 194 5.79 -2.32 -9.63
C ALA A 194 6.72 -3.51 -9.97
N GLY A 195 7.41 -4.07 -8.99
CA GLY A 195 8.34 -5.19 -9.10
C GLY A 195 9.73 -4.76 -9.55
N PHE A 196 10.16 -3.56 -9.17
CA PHE A 196 11.53 -3.08 -9.35
C PHE A 196 12.14 -2.83 -7.97
N PHE A 197 12.85 -3.83 -7.49
CA PHE A 197 13.64 -3.77 -6.27
C PHE A 197 14.99 -3.15 -6.64
N GLY A 198 15.54 -2.28 -5.78
CA GLY A 198 16.80 -1.59 -6.06
C GLY A 198 18.01 -2.53 -6.04
N GLU A 199 19.02 -2.22 -5.25
CA GLU A 199 20.21 -3.07 -5.20
C GLU A 199 19.91 -4.46 -4.60
N ALA A 200 20.68 -5.48 -4.98
CA ALA A 200 20.46 -6.85 -4.53
C ALA A 200 20.47 -7.00 -3.01
N GLN A 201 21.19 -6.11 -2.31
CA GLN A 201 21.21 -6.08 -0.85
C GLN A 201 19.90 -5.54 -0.26
N GLU A 202 19.29 -4.52 -0.87
CA GLU A 202 18.01 -3.96 -0.42
C GLU A 202 16.89 -5.01 -0.54
N LEU A 203 16.92 -5.82 -1.61
CA LEU A 203 16.01 -6.95 -1.77
C LEU A 203 16.23 -8.01 -0.67
N ARG A 204 17.47 -8.32 -0.32
CA ARG A 204 17.77 -9.28 0.75
C ARG A 204 17.30 -8.78 2.10
N ASP A 205 17.59 -7.52 2.43
CA ASP A 205 17.17 -6.90 3.67
C ASP A 205 15.64 -6.87 3.79
N ALA A 206 14.93 -6.65 2.68
CA ALA A 206 13.47 -6.74 2.63
C ALA A 206 12.94 -8.16 2.85
N VAL A 207 13.60 -9.17 2.27
CA VAL A 207 13.21 -10.60 2.41
C VAL A 207 13.52 -11.15 3.79
N ASP A 208 14.65 -10.76 4.38
CA ASP A 208 15.13 -11.23 5.68
C ASP A 208 14.45 -10.50 6.85
N ALA A 209 13.63 -9.48 6.56
CA ALA A 209 12.93 -8.73 7.58
C ALA A 209 11.90 -9.58 8.34
N PRO A 210 11.63 -9.26 9.62
CA PRO A 210 10.64 -10.00 10.40
C PRO A 210 9.27 -9.99 9.73
N SER A 211 8.74 -11.18 9.44
CA SER A 211 7.41 -11.36 8.82
C SER A 211 6.37 -11.92 9.78
N ALA A 212 6.79 -12.46 10.93
CA ALA A 212 5.92 -13.05 11.94
C ALA A 212 6.23 -12.47 13.33
N ALA A 213 5.21 -12.45 14.20
CA ALA A 213 5.35 -12.09 15.60
C ALA A 213 5.06 -13.30 16.51
N PRO A 214 5.55 -13.31 17.77
CA PRO A 214 5.22 -14.36 18.74
C PRO A 214 3.70 -14.57 18.92
N GLU A 215 2.93 -13.49 18.89
CA GLU A 215 1.47 -13.48 18.97
C GLU A 215 0.85 -14.29 17.82
N THR A 216 1.35 -14.11 16.59
CA THR A 216 0.94 -14.85 15.40
C THR A 216 1.19 -16.35 15.54
N LEU A 217 2.30 -16.73 16.19
CA LEU A 217 2.73 -18.11 16.33
C LEU A 217 2.19 -18.81 17.60
N ALA A 218 1.51 -18.08 18.50
CA ALA A 218 1.10 -18.59 19.80
C ALA A 218 0.26 -19.88 19.71
N GLY A 219 -0.67 -19.95 18.75
CA GLY A 219 -1.49 -21.15 18.51
C GLY A 219 -0.66 -22.34 18.03
N ASN A 220 0.35 -22.11 17.18
CA ASN A 220 1.25 -23.16 16.69
C ASN A 220 2.16 -23.67 17.82
N GLN A 221 2.70 -22.78 18.65
CA GLN A 221 3.50 -23.18 19.81
C GLN A 221 2.67 -24.03 20.78
N LEU A 222 1.44 -23.59 21.09
CA LEU A 222 0.53 -24.35 21.96
C LEU A 222 0.22 -25.75 21.39
N ALA A 223 0.00 -25.85 20.07
CA ALA A 223 -0.23 -27.13 19.42
C ALA A 223 0.98 -28.07 19.54
N GLN A 224 2.20 -27.54 19.35
CA GLN A 224 3.43 -28.31 19.52
C GLN A 224 3.63 -28.79 20.96
N ASP A 225 3.45 -27.91 21.94
CA ASP A 225 3.61 -28.22 23.36
C ASP A 225 2.64 -29.31 23.83
N ASN A 226 1.45 -29.36 23.24
CA ASN A 226 0.43 -30.36 23.55
C ASN A 226 0.46 -31.59 22.62
N GLY A 227 1.37 -31.64 21.66
CA GLY A 227 1.43 -32.71 20.66
C GLY A 227 0.18 -32.81 19.79
N TRP A 228 -0.56 -31.71 19.59
CA TRP A 228 -1.74 -31.68 18.73
C TRP A 228 -1.34 -31.79 17.27
N GLN A 229 -2.00 -32.68 16.55
CA GLN A 229 -1.85 -32.83 15.11
C GLN A 229 -3.21 -32.75 14.46
N ALA A 230 -3.29 -32.05 13.33
CA ALA A 230 -4.49 -32.10 12.51
C ALA A 230 -4.68 -33.54 11.98
N PRO A 231 -5.92 -34.06 11.93
CA PRO A 231 -6.18 -35.32 11.25
C PRO A 231 -5.78 -35.20 9.78
N ALA A 232 -5.37 -36.33 9.19
CA ALA A 232 -5.05 -36.36 7.76
C ALA A 232 -6.25 -35.88 6.94
N MET A 233 -6.00 -34.98 5.98
CA MET A 233 -7.02 -34.60 5.01
C MET A 233 -7.43 -35.86 4.23
N PRO A 234 -8.73 -36.17 4.12
CA PRO A 234 -9.18 -37.34 3.37
C PRO A 234 -8.85 -37.18 1.88
N ASP A 235 -8.54 -38.29 1.20
CA ASP A 235 -8.23 -38.32 -0.24
C ASP A 235 -9.37 -37.76 -1.11
N GLN A 236 -10.60 -37.87 -0.61
CA GLN A 236 -11.80 -37.30 -1.23
C GLN A 236 -12.40 -36.27 -0.29
N ALA A 237 -12.67 -35.09 -0.83
CA ALA A 237 -13.43 -34.08 -0.11
C ALA A 237 -14.79 -34.66 0.30
N PRO A 238 -15.26 -34.43 1.54
CA PRO A 238 -16.58 -34.86 1.95
C PRO A 238 -17.64 -34.26 1.01
N PRO A 239 -18.74 -34.98 0.73
CA PRO A 239 -19.79 -34.47 -0.13
C PRO A 239 -20.33 -33.17 0.46
N LEU A 240 -20.50 -32.15 -0.39
CA LEU A 240 -21.13 -30.91 0.03
C LEU A 240 -22.55 -31.21 0.55
N PRO A 241 -23.01 -30.51 1.60
CA PRO A 241 -24.38 -30.66 2.07
C PRO A 241 -25.36 -30.35 0.95
N THR A 242 -26.45 -31.11 0.86
CA THR A 242 -27.51 -30.87 -0.14
C THR A 242 -28.11 -29.49 0.08
N VAL A 243 -28.02 -28.62 -0.92
CA VAL A 243 -28.69 -27.31 -0.87
C VAL A 243 -30.21 -27.57 -0.85
N PRO A 244 -30.97 -27.00 0.09
CA PRO A 244 -32.42 -27.13 0.09
C PRO A 244 -33.00 -26.65 -1.24
N GLU A 245 -33.97 -27.37 -1.80
CA GLU A 245 -34.71 -26.89 -2.96
C GLU A 245 -35.34 -25.53 -2.63
N LYS A 246 -35.10 -24.53 -3.49
CA LYS A 246 -35.76 -23.23 -3.38
C LYS A 246 -37.28 -23.46 -3.45
N LYS A 247 -37.98 -23.13 -2.36
CA LYS A 247 -39.46 -23.03 -2.36
C LYS A 247 -39.92 -21.86 -3.22
#